data_AF-A0A3D1V9W1-F1
#
_entry.id   AF-A0A3D1V9W1-F1
#
_cell.length_a   1.000
_cell.length_b   1.000
_cell.length_c   1.000
_cell.angle_alpha   90.00
_cell.angle_beta   90.00
_cell.angle_gamma   90.00
#
_symmetry.space_group_name_H-M   'P 1'
#
loop_
_entity.id
_entity.type
_entity.pdbx_description
1 polymer ?
#
loop_
_entity_poly.entity_id
_entity_poly.type
_entity_poly.pdbx_seq_one_letter_code
_entity_poly.pdbx_strand_id
1 'polypeptide(L)' 'MTHPPRQYPCPDLIVEPAWLAAHLGDTDLLIIDCDDADVRAVRPHIPGAVPL' A
#
# COMPACT_ATOMS: atom_id res chain seq x y z
N MET A 1 12.32 -17.41 -16.74
CA MET A 1 13.09 -17.54 -15.49
C MET A 1 12.14 -17.27 -14.34
N THR A 2 11.70 -18.30 -13.64
CA THR A 2 10.85 -18.16 -12.46
C THR A 2 11.73 -17.72 -11.30
N HIS A 3 11.52 -16.50 -10.80
CA HIS A 3 12.12 -16.12 -9.51
C HIS A 3 11.54 -17.04 -8.43
N PRO A 4 12.35 -17.59 -7.52
CA PRO A 4 11.81 -18.27 -6.35
C PRO A 4 10.89 -17.30 -5.59
N PRO A 5 9.81 -17.79 -4.98
CA PRO A 5 8.94 -16.94 -4.17
C PRO A 5 9.80 -16.24 -3.12
N ARG A 6 9.75 -14.92 -3.10
CA ARG A 6 10.59 -14.11 -2.23
C ARG A 6 10.12 -14.36 -0.79
N GLN A 7 10.92 -15.11 -0.03
CA GLN A 7 10.59 -15.44 1.35
C GLN A 7 11.09 -14.33 2.26
N TYR A 8 10.19 -13.43 2.65
CA TYR A 8 10.50 -12.39 3.62
C TYR A 8 10.48 -12.97 5.05
N PRO A 9 11.34 -12.48 5.96
CA PRO A 9 11.32 -12.91 7.36
C PRO A 9 9.99 -12.66 8.09
N CYS A 10 9.23 -11.66 7.66
CA CYS A 10 7.90 -11.32 8.18
C CYS A 10 6.95 -11.06 7.00
N PRO A 11 6.39 -12.11 6.39
CA PRO A 11 5.59 -11.98 5.16
C PRO A 11 4.30 -11.17 5.39
N ASP A 12 3.77 -11.16 6.61
CA ASP A 12 2.51 -10.48 6.95
C ASP A 12 2.59 -8.95 6.95
N LEU A 13 3.79 -8.35 6.85
CA LEU A 13 3.99 -6.90 6.80
C LEU A 13 3.97 -6.32 5.39
N ILE A 14 3.95 -7.18 4.36
CA ILE A 14 4.01 -6.77 2.96
C ILE A 14 2.79 -7.34 2.24
N VAL A 15 2.12 -6.49 1.48
CA VAL A 15 0.96 -6.89 0.68
C VAL A 15 1.21 -6.62 -0.80
N GLU A 16 0.60 -7.44 -1.65
CA GLU A 16 0.63 -7.25 -3.09
C GLU A 16 -0.41 -6.20 -3.52
N PRO A 17 -0.20 -5.48 -4.64
CA PRO A 17 -1.16 -4.49 -5.14
C PRO A 17 -2.57 -5.06 -5.38
N ALA A 18 -2.66 -6.32 -5.83
CA ALA A 18 -3.93 -7.00 -6.05
C ALA A 18 -4.70 -7.28 -4.74
N TRP A 19 -3.97 -7.58 -3.66
CA TRP A 19 -4.57 -7.72 -2.34
C TRP A 19 -5.15 -6.38 -1.89
N LEU A 20 -4.38 -5.29 -1.99
CA LEU A 20 -4.84 -3.97 -1.57
C LEU A 20 -6.08 -3.52 -2.37
N ALA A 21 -6.09 -3.73 -3.68
CA ALA A 21 -7.23 -3.39 -4.54
C ALA A 21 -8.53 -4.10 -4.13
N ALA A 22 -8.44 -5.33 -3.63
CA ALA A 22 -9.59 -6.12 -3.18
C ALA A 22 -10.14 -5.69 -1.81
N HIS A 23 -9.36 -4.97 -1.00
CA HIS A 23 -9.70 -4.54 0.36
C HIS A 23 -9.93 -3.01 0.45
N LEU A 24 -10.05 -2.32 -0.69
CA LEU A 24 -10.34 -0.88 -0.68
C LEU A 24 -11.72 -0.62 -0.07
N GLY A 25 -11.75 0.18 0.99
CA GLY A 25 -12.98 0.57 1.69
C GLY A 25 -13.34 -0.31 2.89
N ASP A 26 -12.54 -1.33 3.20
CA ASP A 26 -12.71 -2.12 4.42
C ASP A 26 -12.55 -1.23 5.66
N THR A 27 -13.50 -1.34 6.60
CA THR A 27 -13.58 -0.43 7.76
C THR A 27 -12.47 -0.60 8.77
N ASP A 28 -11.75 -1.71 8.70
CA ASP A 28 -10.62 -2.09 9.55
C ASP A 28 -9.25 -1.89 8.86
N LEU A 29 -9.23 -1.29 7.65
CA LEU A 29 -8.01 -0.99 6.91
C LEU A 29 -7.83 0.53 6.71
N LEU A 30 -6.69 1.06 7.18
CA LEU A 30 -6.27 2.44 6.92
C LEU A 30 -5.04 2.46 6.01
N ILE A 31 -5.11 3.28 4.96
CA ILE A 31 -4.00 3.49 4.02
C ILE A 31 -3.35 4.83 4.36
N ILE A 32 -2.04 4.82 4.61
CA ILE A 32 -1.27 6.03 4.93
C ILE A 32 -0.32 6.31 3.76
N ASP A 33 -0.36 7.52 3.24
CA ASP A 33 0.61 8.05 2.28
C ASP A 33 1.75 8.72 3.06
N CYS A 34 2.95 8.16 2.91
CA CYS A 34 4.15 8.60 3.64
C CYS A 34 5.02 9.58 2.84
N ASP A 35 4.58 10.02 1.66
CA ASP A 35 5.25 11.11 0.94
C ASP A 35 5.09 12.44 1.70
N ASP A 36 6.10 13.31 1.61
CA ASP A 36 6.00 14.68 2.14
C ASP A 36 4.84 15.45 1.48
N ALA A 37 4.30 16.45 2.18
CA ALA A 37 3.12 17.20 1.77
C ALA A 37 3.24 17.80 0.35
N ASP A 38 4.41 18.30 -0.03
CA ASP A 38 4.65 18.90 -1.35
C ASP A 38 4.57 17.86 -2.48
N VAL A 39 5.06 16.63 -2.23
CA VAL A 39 5.00 15.53 -3.21
C VAL A 39 3.57 15.04 -3.35
N ARG A 40 2.88 14.88 -2.23
CA ARG A 40 1.48 14.47 -2.19
C ARG A 40 0.55 15.45 -2.90
N ALA A 41 0.83 16.76 -2.84
CA ALA A 41 0.01 17.80 -3.46
C ALA A 41 -0.02 17.72 -4.99
N VAL A 42 1.04 17.18 -5.61
CA VAL A 42 1.19 17.17 -7.08
C VAL A 42 1.03 15.77 -7.69
N ARG A 43 0.85 14.73 -6.88
CA ARG A 43 0.78 13.35 -7.32
C ARG A 43 -0.53 12.68 -6.91
N PRO A 44 -1.16 11.90 -7.81
CA PRO A 44 -2.30 11.06 -7.43
C PRO A 44 -1.91 10.02 -6.36
N HIS A 45 -2.83 9.74 -5.45
CA HIS A 45 -2.68 8.76 -4.38
C HIS A 45 -3.77 7.70 -4.43
N ILE A 46 -3.58 6.63 -3.66
CA ILE A 46 -4.52 5.51 -3.56
C ILE A 46 -5.84 6.03 -2.94
N PRO A 47 -7.01 5.64 -3.47
CA PRO A 47 -8.30 6.03 -2.90
C PRO A 47 -8.40 5.72 -1.40
N GLY A 48 -8.85 6.69 -0.60
CA GLY A 48 -8.98 6.56 0.85
C GLY A 48 -7.68 6.75 1.65
N ALA A 49 -6.53 6.94 0.99
CA ALA A 49 -5.28 7.19 1.68
C ALA A 49 -5.24 8.57 2.37
N VAL A 50 -4.77 8.58 3.62
CA VAL A 50 -4.57 9.79 4.43
C VAL A 50 -3.09 10.17 4.48
N PRO A 51 -2.74 11.47 4.57
CA PRO A 51 -1.35 11.87 4.79
C PRO A 51 -0.85 11.45 6.18
N LEU A 52 0.45 11.18 6.30
CA LEU A 52 1.16 11.05 7.57
C LEU A 52 1.24 12.39 8.33
#